data_AF-A0A505HKD7-F1
#
_entry.id   AF-A0A505HKD7-F1
#
_cell.length_a   1.000
_cell.length_b   1.000
_cell.length_c   1.000
_cell.angle_alpha   90.00
_cell.angle_beta   90.00
_cell.angle_gamma   90.00
#
_symmetry.space_group_name_H-M   'P 1'
#
loop_
_entity.id
_entity.type
_entity.pdbx_description
1 polymer ?
#
loop_
_entity_poly.entity_id
_entity_poly.type
_entity_poly.pdbx_seq_one_letter_code
_entity_poly.pdbx_strand_id
1 'polypeptide(L)'
;MEQRRHWWNGKWGRLARRDVFLRVDGDRWHVEQRAGGAEGVSRFYEHASVEEAEETVRALLDGTDTWRELSPRPPGGWAPSV
;
A
#
# COMPACT_ATOMS: atom_id res chain seq x y z
N MET A 1 13.41 4.11 -4.63
CA MET A 1 12.05 4.08 -4.05
C MET A 1 11.89 2.87 -3.13
N GLU A 2 11.71 3.13 -1.83
CA GLU A 2 11.50 2.13 -0.77
C GLU A 2 10.02 2.03 -0.43
N GLN A 3 9.46 0.81 -0.41
CA GLN A 3 8.08 0.61 0.05
C GLN A 3 8.02 0.56 1.59
N ARG A 4 7.29 1.50 2.18
CA ARG A 4 7.15 1.64 3.63
C ARG A 4 5.99 0.80 4.15
N ARG A 5 4.83 0.86 3.46
CA ARG A 5 3.60 0.15 3.85
C ARG A 5 2.80 -0.26 2.62
N HIS A 6 1.97 -1.28 2.81
CA HIS A 6 1.07 -1.83 1.79
C HIS A 6 -0.24 -2.25 2.45
N TRP A 7 -1.37 -1.90 1.84
CA TRP A 7 -2.69 -2.34 2.26
C TRP A 7 -3.38 -3.08 1.12
N TRP A 8 -4.12 -4.13 1.48
CA TRP A 8 -4.92 -4.92 0.55
C TRP A 8 -6.36 -5.01 1.03
N ASN A 9 -7.33 -4.86 0.12
CA ASN A 9 -8.76 -4.81 0.45
C ASN A 9 -9.41 -6.16 0.83
N GLY A 10 -8.64 -7.24 0.92
CA GLY A 10 -9.14 -8.57 1.29
C GLY A 10 -9.82 -9.34 0.15
N LYS A 11 -9.90 -8.78 -1.07
CA LYS A 11 -10.52 -9.42 -2.23
C LYS A 11 -9.48 -10.11 -3.12
N TRP A 12 -9.74 -11.37 -3.46
CA TRP A 12 -8.86 -12.21 -4.27
C TRP A 12 -9.12 -12.14 -5.77
N GLY A 13 -10.35 -11.76 -6.17
CA GLY A 13 -10.74 -11.67 -7.57
C GLY A 13 -9.98 -10.56 -8.29
N ARG A 14 -9.47 -10.83 -9.50
CA ARG A 14 -8.61 -9.89 -10.25
C ARG A 14 -9.22 -8.50 -10.37
N LEU A 15 -10.48 -8.37 -10.81
CA LEU A 15 -11.15 -7.05 -10.92
C LEU A 15 -11.43 -6.37 -9.57
N ALA A 16 -11.69 -7.14 -8.53
CA ALA A 16 -12.13 -6.62 -7.24
C ALA A 16 -10.97 -6.34 -6.29
N ARG A 17 -9.79 -6.88 -6.57
CA ARG A 17 -8.57 -6.68 -5.79
C ARG A 17 -8.11 -5.24 -5.91
N ARG A 18 -7.91 -4.63 -4.75
CA ARG A 18 -7.34 -3.29 -4.61
C ARG A 18 -6.16 -3.35 -3.66
N ASP A 19 -5.09 -2.68 -4.03
CA ASP A 19 -3.89 -2.54 -3.23
C ASP A 19 -3.56 -1.04 -3.12
N VAL A 20 -3.14 -0.59 -1.95
CA VAL A 20 -2.60 0.76 -1.74
C VAL A 20 -1.17 0.61 -1.23
N PHE A 21 -0.23 1.35 -1.81
CA PHE A 21 1.17 1.31 -1.42
C PHE A 21 1.61 2.71 -1.01
N LEU A 22 2.35 2.78 0.09
CA LEU A 22 3.07 3.98 0.49
C LEU A 22 4.56 3.73 0.33
N ARG A 23 5.22 4.58 -0.46
CA ARG A 23 6.65 4.50 -0.76
C ARG A 23 7.34 5.83 -0.52
N VAL A 24 8.64 5.79 -0.28
CA VAL A 24 9.50 6.97 -0.13
C VAL A 24 10.63 6.91 -1.15
N ASP A 25 10.96 8.06 -1.74
CA ASP A 25 12.08 8.22 -2.66
C ASP A 25 12.81 9.53 -2.34
N GLY A 26 13.94 9.43 -1.63
CA GLY A 26 14.59 10.59 -1.02
C GLY A 26 13.65 11.28 -0.03
N ASP A 27 13.41 12.58 -0.26
CA ASP A 27 12.48 13.40 0.54
C ASP A 27 11.04 13.40 0.02
N ARG A 28 10.73 12.62 -1.04
CA ARG A 28 9.39 12.56 -1.63
C ARG A 28 8.61 11.33 -1.20
N TRP A 29 7.34 11.53 -0.91
CA TRP A 29 6.39 10.47 -0.57
C TRP A 29 5.47 10.15 -1.75
N HIS A 30 5.25 8.87 -1.98
CA HIS A 30 4.48 8.37 -3.11
C HIS A 30 3.39 7.41 -2.62
N VAL A 31 2.15 7.67 -3.00
CA VAL A 31 1.01 6.78 -2.77
C VAL A 31 0.58 6.20 -4.11
N GLU A 32 0.54 4.88 -4.22
CA GLU A 32 -0.02 4.18 -5.38
C GLU A 32 -1.31 3.48 -4.99
N GLN A 33 -2.41 3.79 -5.66
CA GLN A 33 -3.62 2.99 -5.62
C GLN A 33 -3.66 2.10 -6.85
N ARG A 34 -3.76 0.78 -6.67
CA ARG A 34 -3.92 -0.20 -7.73
C ARG A 34 -5.31 -0.83 -7.67
N ALA A 35 -6.06 -0.76 -8.76
CA ALA A 35 -7.35 -1.42 -8.91
C ALA A 35 -7.28 -2.45 -10.05
N GLY A 36 -7.54 -3.74 -9.76
CA GLY A 36 -7.60 -4.78 -10.80
C GLY A 36 -6.46 -5.82 -10.78
N GLY A 37 -5.74 -6.00 -9.67
CA GLY A 37 -4.64 -6.97 -9.58
C GLY A 37 -3.43 -6.59 -10.45
N ALA A 38 -2.69 -7.57 -10.96
CA ALA A 38 -1.41 -7.33 -11.66
C ALA A 38 -1.54 -6.58 -13.00
N GLU A 39 -2.69 -6.71 -13.69
CA GLU A 39 -3.01 -5.99 -14.93
C GLU A 39 -3.92 -4.78 -14.66
N GLY A 40 -4.06 -4.39 -13.38
CA GLY A 40 -4.94 -3.33 -12.94
C GLY A 40 -4.44 -1.93 -13.29
N VAL A 41 -5.34 -0.95 -13.17
CA VAL A 41 -5.02 0.47 -13.31
C VAL A 41 -4.36 0.96 -12.03
N SER A 42 -3.25 1.67 -12.18
CA SER A 42 -2.55 2.32 -11.06
C SER A 42 -2.73 3.82 -11.14
N ARG A 43 -3.03 4.44 -10.00
CA ARG A 43 -3.06 5.89 -9.81
C ARG A 43 -2.02 6.28 -8.78
N PHE A 44 -1.23 7.31 -9.10
CA PHE A 44 -0.13 7.78 -8.28
C PHE A 44 -0.43 9.17 -7.71
N TYR A 45 -0.01 9.39 -6.48
CA TYR A 45 -0.05 10.67 -5.78
C TYR A 45 1.33 10.92 -5.17
N GLU A 46 1.87 12.11 -5.38
CA GLU A 46 3.16 12.55 -4.84
C GLU A 46 2.95 13.64 -3.79
N HIS A 47 3.67 13.55 -2.69
CA HIS A 47 3.61 14.48 -1.57
C HIS A 47 5.01 14.85 -1.08
N ALA A 48 5.14 16.06 -0.53
CA ALA A 48 6.39 16.53 0.07
C ALA A 48 6.58 15.99 1.50
N SER A 49 5.46 15.69 2.19
CA SER A 49 5.48 15.27 3.59
C SER A 49 4.80 13.91 3.81
N VAL A 50 5.24 13.22 4.86
CA VAL A 50 4.65 11.94 5.28
C VAL A 50 3.19 12.11 5.67
N GLU A 51 2.85 13.21 6.36
CA GLU A 51 1.52 13.48 6.88
C GLU A 51 0.46 13.59 5.76
N GLU A 52 0.78 14.29 4.68
CA GLU A 52 -0.09 14.43 3.50
C GLU A 52 -0.28 13.10 2.76
N ALA A 53 0.80 12.32 2.65
CA ALA A 53 0.74 11.00 2.05
C ALA A 53 -0.10 10.04 2.90
N GLU A 54 0.02 10.10 4.22
CA GLU A 54 -0.80 9.34 5.15
C GLU A 54 -2.27 9.75 5.12
N GLU A 55 -2.57 11.04 4.98
CA GLU A 55 -3.94 11.51 4.79
C GLU A 55 -4.55 10.96 3.50
N THR A 56 -3.80 11.00 2.41
CA THR A 56 -4.21 10.41 1.14
C THR A 56 -4.44 8.91 1.28
N VAL A 57 -3.56 8.18 1.96
CA VAL A 57 -3.76 6.75 2.28
C VAL A 57 -5.07 6.57 3.05
N ARG A 58 -5.29 7.31 4.14
CA ARG A 58 -6.53 7.23 4.95
C ARG A 58 -7.77 7.45 4.08
N ALA A 59 -7.75 8.45 3.21
CA ALA A 59 -8.85 8.72 2.28
C ALA A 59 -9.06 7.59 1.26
N LEU A 60 -8.01 6.93 0.79
CA LEU A 60 -8.11 5.79 -0.14
C LEU A 60 -8.59 4.50 0.53
N LEU A 61 -8.31 4.35 1.83
CA LEU A 61 -8.77 3.22 2.64
C LEU A 61 -10.21 3.42 3.15
N ASP A 62 -10.74 4.65 3.10
CA ASP A 62 -12.11 4.95 3.49
C ASP A 62 -13.11 4.23 2.56
N GLY A 63 -14.06 3.50 3.16
CA GLY A 63 -15.08 2.73 2.44
C GLY A 63 -15.42 1.40 3.10
N THR A 64 -16.18 0.57 2.38
CA THR A 64 -16.71 -0.72 2.89
C THR A 64 -15.76 -1.91 2.70
N ASP A 65 -14.59 -1.67 2.13
CA ASP A 65 -13.59 -2.71 1.89
C ASP A 65 -12.89 -3.09 3.20
N THR A 66 -12.59 -4.37 3.39
CA THR A 66 -11.90 -4.86 4.59
C THR A 66 -10.39 -4.76 4.41
N TRP A 67 -9.87 -3.53 4.43
CA TRP A 67 -8.45 -3.26 4.26
C TRP A 67 -7.60 -3.91 5.35
N ARG A 68 -6.49 -4.51 4.94
CA ARG A 68 -5.50 -5.13 5.82
C ARG A 68 -4.13 -4.61 5.46
N GLU A 69 -3.41 -4.13 6.47
CA GLU A 69 -2.01 -3.79 6.31
C GLU A 69 -1.19 -5.08 6.15
N LEU A 70 -0.45 -5.15 5.06
CA LEU A 70 0.55 -6.17 4.81
C LEU A 70 1.89 -5.54 5.16
N SER A 71 2.37 -5.85 6.37
CA SER A 71 3.69 -5.38 6.80
C SER A 71 4.74 -5.94 5.84
N PRO A 72 5.65 -5.11 5.28
CA PRO A 72 6.79 -5.65 4.56
C PRO A 72 7.57 -6.51 5.55
N ARG A 73 7.60 -7.82 5.27
CA ARG A 73 8.37 -8.76 6.09
C ARG A 73 9.78 -8.19 6.26
N PRO A 74 10.27 -7.97 7.49
CA PRO A 74 11.60 -7.41 7.68
C PRO A 74 12.62 -8.32 6.99
N PRO A 75 13.65 -7.75 6.31
CA PRO A 75 14.71 -8.56 5.74
C PRO A 75 15.50 -9.21 6.89
N GLY A 76 15.15 -10.45 7.26
CA GLY A 76 15.92 -11.25 8.22
C GLY A 76 15.18 -11.95 9.37
N GLY A 77 13.84 -11.98 9.41
CA GLY A 77 13.11 -12.57 10.54
C GLY A 77 12.42 -13.91 10.24
N TRP A 78 13.16 -15.01 10.11
CA TRP A 78 12.62 -16.32 10.50
C TRP A 78 13.71 -17.13 11.18
N ALA A 79 13.67 -17.17 12.51
CA ALA A 79 14.18 -18.30 13.26
C ALA A 79 12.95 -19.10 13.73
N PRO A 80 12.73 -20.33 13.26
CA PRO A 80 11.81 -21.22 13.95
C PRO A 80 12.45 -21.56 15.29
N SER A 81 11.82 -21.13 16.39
CA SER A 81 12.10 -21.72 17.70
C SER A 81 11.61 -23.17 17.65
N VAL A 82 12.56 -24.11 17.64
CA VAL A 82 12.37 -25.49 18.08
C VAL A 82 13.07 -25.65 19.42
#